data_AF-A0A2E4XJD6-F1
#
_entry.id   AF-A0A2E4XJD6-F1
#
_cell.length_a   1.000
_cell.length_b   1.000
_cell.length_c   1.000
_cell.angle_alpha   90.00
_cell.angle_beta   90.00
_cell.angle_gamma   90.00
#
_symmetry.space_group_name_H-M   'P 1'
#
loop_
_entity.id
_entity.type
_entity.pdbx_description
1 polymer ?
#
loop_
_entity_poly.entity_id
_entity_poly.type
_entity_poly.pdbx_seq_one_letter_code
_entity_poly.pdbx_strand_id
1 'polypeptide(L)'
;MANPIKSLANAEDGVTAAFELVLTPALFAFLGYLIDRWTGVGPLFVFILGGVVAAYEIWKLWYTYTRRMEELEAGLPDARRKQNG
;
A
#
# COMPACT_ATOMS: atom_id res chain seq x y z
N MET A 1 -23.17 10.06 -15.48
CA MET A 1 -23.51 8.84 -14.72
C MET A 1 -22.23 8.02 -14.56
N ALA A 2 -21.89 7.56 -13.34
CA ALA A 2 -20.71 6.72 -13.13
C ALA A 2 -20.89 5.37 -13.85
N ASN A 3 -19.86 4.88 -14.54
CA ASN A 3 -19.91 3.61 -15.24
C ASN A 3 -19.76 2.46 -14.21
N PRO A 4 -20.74 1.56 -14.06
CA PRO A 4 -20.69 0.49 -13.06
C PRO A 4 -19.47 -0.44 -13.24
N ILE A 5 -18.96 -0.61 -14.47
CA ILE A 5 -17.77 -1.44 -14.72
C ILE A 5 -16.51 -0.80 -14.11
N LYS A 6 -16.38 0.54 -14.16
CA LYS A 6 -15.23 1.25 -13.55
C LYS A 6 -15.26 1.19 -12.03
N SER A 7 -16.43 1.26 -11.39
CA SER A 7 -16.52 1.13 -9.92
C SER A 7 -16.15 -0.26 -9.43
N LEU A 8 -16.44 -1.31 -10.20
CA LEU A 8 -16.05 -2.67 -9.87
C LEU A 8 -14.53 -2.86 -9.98
N ALA A 9 -13.91 -2.37 -11.06
CA ALA A 9 -12.45 -2.42 -11.23
C ALA A 9 -11.72 -1.71 -10.08
N ASN A 10 -12.15 -0.49 -9.71
CA ASN A 10 -11.54 0.25 -8.60
C ASN A 10 -11.68 -0.47 -7.24
N ALA A 11 -12.79 -1.19 -7.02
CA ALA A 11 -13.00 -1.96 -5.81
C ALA A 11 -12.08 -3.20 -5.77
N GLU A 12 -11.90 -3.87 -6.91
CA GLU A 12 -11.01 -5.03 -7.06
C GLU A 12 -9.54 -4.65 -6.80
N ASP A 13 -9.09 -3.51 -7.32
CA ASP A 13 -7.75 -2.96 -7.05
C ASP A 13 -7.54 -2.68 -5.56
N GLY A 14 -8.54 -2.09 -4.88
CA GLY A 14 -8.49 -1.79 -3.45
C GLY A 14 -8.42 -3.04 -2.58
N VAL A 15 -9.19 -4.07 -2.91
CA VAL A 15 -9.15 -5.37 -2.21
C VAL A 15 -7.80 -6.06 -2.42
N THR A 16 -7.29 -6.04 -3.65
CA THR A 16 -5.97 -6.63 -3.97
C THR A 16 -4.85 -5.94 -3.20
N ALA A 17 -4.85 -4.61 -3.16
CA ALA A 17 -3.87 -3.84 -2.39
C ALA A 17 -3.95 -4.13 -0.88
N ALA A 18 -5.16 -4.23 -0.32
CA ALA A 18 -5.34 -4.58 1.09
C ALA A 18 -4.87 -6.00 1.41
N PHE A 19 -5.09 -6.95 0.49
CA PHE A 19 -4.62 -8.32 0.61
C PHE A 19 -3.10 -8.39 0.58
N GLU A 20 -2.45 -7.71 -0.37
CA GLU A 20 -0.99 -7.64 -0.47
C GLU A 20 -0.34 -7.02 0.77
N LEU A 21 -0.94 -5.93 1.28
CA LEU A 21 -0.51 -5.24 2.50
C LEU A 21 -0.50 -6.16 3.73
N VAL A 22 -1.30 -7.22 3.75
CA VAL A 22 -1.35 -8.20 4.85
C VAL A 22 -0.54 -9.46 4.52
N LEU A 23 -0.72 -10.04 3.33
CA LEU A 23 -0.10 -11.32 3.00
C LEU A 23 1.39 -11.24 2.88
N THR A 24 1.93 -10.21 2.23
CA THR A 24 3.37 -10.11 2.01
C THR A 24 4.10 -10.01 3.35
N PRO A 25 3.75 -9.08 4.28
CA PRO A 25 4.36 -9.07 5.60
C PRO A 25 4.14 -10.34 6.40
N ALA A 26 2.95 -10.95 6.32
CA ALA A 26 2.65 -12.19 7.02
C ALA A 26 3.53 -13.36 6.53
N LEU A 27 3.75 -13.46 5.22
CA LEU A 27 4.63 -14.46 4.63
C LEU A 27 6.08 -14.28 5.13
N PHE A 28 6.58 -13.05 5.13
CA PHE A 28 7.94 -12.76 5.60
C PHE A 28 8.09 -12.95 7.12
N ALA A 29 7.06 -12.60 7.90
CA ALA A 29 7.02 -12.90 9.32
C ALA A 29 7.04 -14.43 9.57
N PHE A 30 6.28 -15.20 8.78
CA PHE A 30 6.28 -16.65 8.86
C PHE A 30 7.65 -17.26 8.51
N LEU A 31 8.32 -16.75 7.47
CA LEU A 31 9.70 -17.15 7.17
C LEU A 31 10.66 -16.81 8.32
N GLY A 32 10.51 -15.63 8.92
CA GLY A 32 11.24 -15.25 10.13
C GLY A 32 11.02 -16.22 11.28
N TYR A 33 9.79 -16.67 11.48
CA TYR A 33 9.45 -17.66 12.51
C TYR A 33 10.16 -18.99 12.30
N LEU A 34 10.26 -19.47 11.05
CA LEU A 34 11.00 -20.70 10.76
C LEU A 34 12.49 -20.57 11.09
N ILE A 35 13.09 -19.41 10.79
CA ILE A 35 14.49 -19.12 11.11
C ILE A 35 14.69 -19.04 12.63
N ASP A 36 13.82 -18.30 13.32
CA ASP A 36 13.83 -18.16 14.78
C ASP A 36 13.72 -19.53 15.46
N ARG A 37 12.85 -20.42 14.95
CA ARG A 37 12.63 -21.77 15.49
C ARG A 37 13.81 -22.71 15.26
N TRP A 38 14.51 -22.57 14.14
CA TRP A 38 15.68 -23.39 13.80
C TRP A 38 16.94 -22.96 14.53
N THR A 39 17.13 -21.64 14.70
CA THR A 39 18.32 -21.05 15.33
C THR A 39 18.18 -20.85 16.84
N GLY A 40 16.96 -20.79 17.36
CA GLY A 40 16.68 -20.59 18.79
C GLY A 40 16.85 -19.14 19.27
N VAL A 41 16.91 -18.16 18.36
CA VAL A 41 17.28 -16.76 18.64
C VAL A 41 16.13 -15.93 19.29
N GLY A 42 15.05 -16.56 19.74
CA GLY A 42 13.83 -15.84 20.12
C GLY A 42 13.15 -15.22 18.88
N PRO A 43 12.11 -14.38 19.01
CA PRO A 43 11.31 -13.90 17.87
C PRO A 43 11.99 -12.77 17.06
N LEU A 44 13.29 -12.85 16.81
CA LEU A 44 14.06 -11.77 16.20
C LEU A 44 13.76 -11.60 14.71
N PHE A 45 13.88 -12.69 13.93
CA PHE A 45 13.69 -12.64 12.49
C PHE A 45 12.22 -12.42 12.12
N VAL A 46 11.25 -12.88 12.92
CA VAL A 46 9.83 -12.53 12.77
C VAL A 46 9.65 -11.01 12.72
N PHE A 47 10.17 -10.30 13.72
CA PHE A 47 9.99 -8.84 13.81
C PHE A 47 10.77 -8.09 12.75
N ILE A 48 12.00 -8.52 12.44
CA ILE A 48 12.81 -7.86 11.41
C ILE A 48 12.15 -8.06 10.04
N LEU A 49 11.90 -9.29 9.61
CA LEU A 49 11.39 -9.55 8.25
C LEU A 49 9.95 -9.05 8.10
N GLY A 50 9.07 -9.39 9.05
CA GLY A 50 7.67 -8.93 9.01
C GLY A 50 7.56 -7.41 9.14
N GLY A 51 8.30 -6.81 10.08
CA GLY A 51 8.25 -5.38 10.35
C GLY A 51 8.81 -4.53 9.20
N VAL A 52 9.95 -4.94 8.61
CA VAL A 52 10.53 -4.22 7.46
C VAL A 52 9.59 -4.25 6.27
N VAL A 53 9.01 -5.40 5.95
CA VAL A 53 8.09 -5.54 4.81
C VAL A 53 6.78 -4.78 5.06
N ALA A 54 6.23 -4.84 6.29
CA ALA A 54 5.05 -4.05 6.65
C ALA A 54 5.32 -2.54 6.52
N ALA A 55 6.45 -2.06 7.03
CA ALA A 55 6.82 -0.65 6.91
C ALA A 55 6.99 -0.22 5.44
N TYR A 56 7.59 -1.08 4.62
CA TYR A 56 7.73 -0.84 3.19
C TYR A 56 6.37 -0.77 2.48
N GLU A 57 5.46 -1.71 2.69
CA GLU A 57 4.14 -1.70 2.05
C GLU A 57 3.30 -0.48 2.48
N ILE A 58 3.36 -0.07 3.75
CA ILE A 58 2.71 1.15 4.24
C ILE A 58 3.30 2.39 3.54
N TRP A 59 4.64 2.47 3.45
CA TRP A 59 5.31 3.59 2.78
C TRP A 59 4.98 3.63 1.28
N LYS A 60 5.01 2.48 0.61
CA LYS A 60 4.63 2.30 -0.81
C LYS A 60 3.20 2.77 -1.03
N LEU A 61 2.24 2.35 -0.19
CA LEU A 61 0.85 2.76 -0.29
C LEU A 61 0.70 4.29 -0.16
N TRP A 62 1.36 4.89 0.83
CA TRP A 62 1.37 6.34 1.02
C TRP A 62 2.00 7.11 -0.14
N TYR A 63 3.14 6.61 -0.65
CA TYR A 63 3.85 7.22 -1.76
C TYR A 63 3.02 7.16 -3.05
N THR A 64 2.46 5.98 -3.37
CA THR A 64 1.60 5.81 -4.54
C THR A 64 0.37 6.71 -4.46
N TYR A 65 -0.28 6.80 -3.31
CA TYR A 65 -1.41 7.71 -3.11
C TYR A 65 -1.03 9.17 -3.40
N THR A 66 0.09 9.63 -2.83
CA THR A 66 0.59 11.00 -3.02
C THR A 66 0.83 11.30 -4.50
N ARG A 67 1.51 10.40 -5.23
CA ARG A 67 1.76 10.60 -6.67
C ARG A 67 0.47 10.65 -7.50
N ARG A 68 -0.53 9.83 -7.15
CA ARG A 68 -1.84 9.85 -7.84
C ARG A 68 -2.54 11.19 -7.64
N MET A 69 -2.43 11.79 -6.46
CA MET A 69 -3.02 13.11 -6.22
C MET A 69 -2.28 14.21 -6.99
N GLU A 70 -0.95 14.17 -7.05
CA GLU A 70 -0.16 15.10 -7.88
C GLU A 70 -0.54 15.01 -9.37
N GLU A 71 -0.74 13.80 -9.90
CA GLU A 71 -1.20 13.58 -11.29
C GLU A 71 -2.59 14.17 -11.55
N LEU A 72 -3.52 14.00 -10.59
CA LEU A 72 -4.88 14.53 -10.69
C LEU A 72 -4.89 16.06 -10.59
N GLU A 73 -4.08 16.64 -9.72
CA GLU A 73 -3.92 18.09 -9.58
C GLU A 73 -3.33 18.73 -10.84
N ALA A 74 -2.31 18.11 -11.44
CA ALA A 74 -1.72 18.59 -12.70
C ALA A 74 -2.69 18.55 -13.89
N GLY A 75 -3.67 17.63 -13.86
CA GLY A 75 -4.71 17.50 -14.89
C GLY A 75 -5.91 18.43 -14.71
N LEU A 76 -6.04 19.12 -13.56
CA LEU A 76 -7.14 20.03 -13.29
C LEU A 76 -6.87 21.40 -13.95
N PRO A 77 -7.79 21.93 -14.78
CA PRO A 77 -7.67 23.29 -15.28
C PRO A 77 -7.69 24.27 -14.11
N ASP A 78 -6.71 25.18 -14.04
CA ASP A 78 -6.53 26.16 -12.98
C ASP A 78 -7.86 26.75 -12.47
N ALA A 79 -8.32 26.27 -11.32
CA ALA A 79 -9.48 26.84 -10.62
C ALA A 79 -9.23 28.30 -10.18
N ARG A 80 -8.00 28.79 -10.32
CA ARG A 80 -7.54 30.16 -10.01
C ARG A 80 -8.10 31.24 -10.93
N ARG A 81 -8.68 30.91 -12.11
CA ARG A 81 -9.27 31.92 -13.02
C ARG A 81 -10.60 32.52 -12.53
N LYS A 82 -11.19 32.02 -11.44
CA LYS A 82 -12.52 32.46 -10.95
C LYS A 82 -12.46 33.47 -9.79
N GLN A 83 -11.28 33.94 -9.40
CA GLN A 83 -11.12 34.91 -8.30
C GLN A 83 -10.74 36.32 -8.77
N ASN A 84 -10.44 36.52 -10.06
CA ASN A 84 -10.15 37.83 -10.68
C ASN A 84 -11.22 38.22 -11.72
N GLY A 85 -12.49 38.17 -11.31
CA GLY A 85 -13.64 38.67 -12.08
C GLY A 85 -14.53 39.52 -11.20
#